data_AF-A0A9X4HA40-F1
#
_entry.id   AF-A0A9X4HA40-F1
#
_cell.length_a   1.000
_cell.length_b   1.000
_cell.length_c   1.000
_cell.angle_alpha   90.00
_cell.angle_beta   90.00
_cell.angle_gamma   90.00
#
_symmetry.space_group_name_H-M   'P 1'
#
loop_
_entity.id
_entity.type
_entity.pdbx_description
1 polymer ?
#
loop_
_entity_poly.entity_id
_entity_poly.type
_entity_poly.pdbx_seq_one_letter_code
_entity_poly.pdbx_strand_id
1 'polypeptide(L)'
;MHDSAHEWQGVSTGEYPIAPADMWAPPAWNPYPTGTASSHHQALQKRAQEWANLTTTTLQHDGKDPRLAQAITHLFLIFADSPTFRQTMATIQKEGMVGIRIDPEVATAHFNPQQREVVLGEMIARDPTTAMGVLAFELSNASLDLAFKECERNAAIAQLSPRELAESIERVEYNSTRNVQAYYMEAHETLSRVGLDNPYAWHCMVTAQGHIEPSTRSEDEAVANSLATGHLGWYEQQYAKRNM
;
A
#
# COMPACT_ATOMS: atom_id res chain seq x y z
N MET A 1 -8.86 33.96 -23.01
CA MET A 1 -10.33 34.03 -23.05
C MET A 1 -10.82 33.05 -24.10
N HIS A 2 -11.77 32.21 -23.69
CA HIS A 2 -12.52 31.16 -24.42
C HIS A 2 -11.73 29.91 -24.83
N ASP A 3 -11.83 28.80 -24.09
CA ASP A 3 -12.97 27.84 -23.95
C ASP A 3 -13.36 27.15 -25.26
N SER A 4 -13.16 25.84 -25.30
CA SER A 4 -14.05 24.88 -25.95
C SER A 4 -13.83 23.51 -25.31
N ALA A 5 -14.73 23.21 -24.38
CA ALA A 5 -14.98 21.90 -23.85
C ALA A 5 -15.43 20.97 -24.97
N HIS A 6 -14.83 19.78 -25.07
CA HIS A 6 -15.44 18.67 -25.80
C HIS A 6 -16.23 17.81 -24.80
N GLU A 7 -17.54 17.94 -24.95
CA GLU A 7 -18.59 17.11 -24.40
C GLU A 7 -18.33 15.63 -24.72
N TRP A 8 -18.33 14.78 -23.68
CA TRP A 8 -18.65 13.37 -23.81
C TRP A 8 -19.96 13.12 -23.09
N GLN A 9 -21.06 13.29 -23.83
CA GLN A 9 -22.37 12.74 -23.48
C GLN A 9 -22.64 11.54 -24.40
N GLY A 10 -23.09 10.41 -23.83
CA GLY A 10 -23.99 9.51 -24.56
C GLY A 10 -23.63 8.03 -24.66
N VAL A 11 -23.82 7.28 -23.56
CA VAL A 11 -24.51 5.97 -23.47
C VAL A 11 -24.08 4.81 -24.38
N SER A 12 -23.64 3.69 -23.78
CA SER A 12 -24.30 2.37 -24.01
C SER A 12 -23.87 1.33 -22.98
N THR A 13 -24.86 0.96 -22.16
CA THR A 13 -25.04 -0.29 -21.40
C THR A 13 -24.04 -1.42 -21.70
N GLY A 14 -23.04 -1.56 -20.83
CA GLY A 14 -22.30 -2.79 -20.61
C GLY A 14 -22.36 -3.08 -19.12
N GLU A 15 -22.83 -4.26 -18.76
CA GLU A 15 -23.12 -4.72 -17.40
C GLU A 15 -22.01 -4.32 -16.42
N TYR A 16 -22.35 -3.49 -15.43
CA TYR A 16 -21.48 -3.24 -14.28
C TYR A 16 -21.26 -4.57 -13.56
N PRO A 17 -20.01 -5.02 -13.35
CA PRO A 17 -19.78 -6.11 -12.40
C PRO A 17 -20.12 -5.57 -11.02
N ILE A 18 -21.20 -6.10 -10.44
CA ILE A 18 -21.58 -6.16 -9.01
C ILE A 18 -21.11 -4.96 -8.17
N ALA A 19 -22.05 -4.09 -7.77
CA ALA A 19 -21.75 -2.99 -6.85
C ALA A 19 -21.06 -3.54 -5.59
N PRO A 20 -20.13 -2.80 -4.96
CA PRO A 20 -19.41 -3.29 -3.78
C PRO A 20 -20.34 -3.80 -2.70
N ALA A 21 -21.53 -3.22 -2.51
CA ALA A 21 -22.55 -3.67 -1.57
C ALA A 21 -23.11 -5.08 -1.86
N ASP A 22 -23.16 -5.48 -3.13
CA ASP A 22 -23.71 -6.76 -3.58
C ASP A 22 -22.69 -7.91 -3.47
N MET A 23 -21.41 -7.61 -3.21
CA MET A 23 -20.40 -8.62 -2.86
C MET A 23 -20.51 -9.11 -1.42
N TRP A 24 -21.33 -8.47 -0.57
CA TRP A 24 -21.40 -8.73 0.87
C TRP A 24 -22.80 -9.18 1.31
N ALA A 25 -23.35 -10.20 0.65
CA ALA A 25 -24.29 -11.05 1.36
C ALA A 25 -23.57 -11.58 2.63
N PRO A 26 -24.08 -11.34 3.84
CA PRO A 26 -23.42 -11.80 5.06
C PRO A 26 -23.32 -13.34 5.01
N PRO A 27 -22.18 -13.95 5.38
CA PRO A 27 -22.12 -15.40 5.52
C PRO A 27 -23.18 -15.85 6.53
N ALA A 28 -23.95 -16.88 6.17
CA ALA A 28 -25.15 -17.34 6.87
C ALA A 28 -24.90 -17.93 8.28
N TRP A 29 -23.72 -17.74 8.86
CA TRP A 29 -23.30 -18.36 10.11
C TRP A 29 -22.79 -17.30 11.08
N ASN A 30 -23.68 -16.74 11.90
CA ASN A 30 -23.25 -16.07 13.13
C ASN A 30 -24.13 -16.51 14.31
N PRO A 31 -23.67 -17.46 15.15
CA PRO A 31 -24.34 -17.85 16.37
C PRO A 31 -23.73 -17.07 17.54
N TYR A 32 -24.07 -15.78 17.70
CA TYR A 32 -23.76 -15.04 18.93
C TYR A 32 -24.95 -14.21 19.43
N PRO A 33 -25.21 -14.15 20.75
CA PRO A 33 -26.41 -13.53 21.30
C PRO A 33 -26.37 -12.01 21.18
N THR A 34 -27.56 -11.43 20.99
CA THR A 34 -27.90 -10.08 20.55
C THR A 34 -27.63 -8.94 21.56
N GLY A 35 -26.37 -8.68 21.89
CA GLY A 35 -26.00 -7.52 22.73
C GLY A 35 -24.83 -6.67 22.22
N THR A 36 -23.78 -7.29 21.69
CA THR A 36 -22.54 -6.64 21.20
C THR A 36 -22.39 -6.67 19.68
N ALA A 37 -23.23 -7.44 18.98
CA ALA A 37 -23.21 -7.58 17.54
C ALA A 37 -23.59 -6.27 16.80
N SER A 38 -24.40 -5.40 17.42
CA SER A 38 -24.88 -4.16 16.80
C SER A 38 -23.78 -3.10 16.66
N SER A 39 -22.94 -2.91 17.68
CA SER A 39 -21.87 -1.91 17.66
C SER A 39 -20.71 -2.31 16.74
N HIS A 40 -20.34 -3.60 16.74
CA HIS A 40 -19.32 -4.12 15.83
C HIS A 40 -19.79 -4.06 14.36
N HIS A 41 -21.05 -4.42 14.10
CA HIS A 41 -21.62 -4.34 12.76
C HIS A 41 -21.71 -2.89 12.25
N GLN A 42 -22.12 -1.94 13.09
CA GLN A 42 -22.12 -0.52 12.76
C GLN A 42 -20.70 0.01 12.48
N ALA A 43 -19.70 -0.41 13.27
CA ALA A 43 -18.31 -0.02 13.05
C ALA A 43 -17.80 -0.56 11.70
N LEU A 44 -18.07 -1.82 11.37
CA LEU A 44 -17.66 -2.42 10.09
C LEU A 44 -18.35 -1.76 8.89
N GLN A 45 -19.65 -1.46 8.99
CA GLN A 45 -20.38 -0.72 7.96
C GLN A 45 -19.77 0.67 7.74
N LYS A 46 -19.43 1.38 8.82
CA LYS A 46 -18.74 2.67 8.72
C LYS A 46 -17.39 2.53 8.02
N ARG A 47 -16.60 1.50 8.35
CA ARG A 47 -15.32 1.22 7.68
C ARG A 47 -15.50 0.90 6.20
N ALA A 48 -16.53 0.13 5.84
CA ALA A 48 -16.83 -0.17 4.44
C ALA A 48 -17.18 1.11 3.65
N GLN A 49 -17.96 2.01 4.25
CA GLN A 49 -18.29 3.29 3.62
C GLN A 49 -17.08 4.21 3.48
N GLU A 50 -16.22 4.28 4.51
CA GLU A 50 -14.96 5.02 4.47
C GLU A 50 -14.03 4.46 3.38
N TRP A 51 -13.88 3.13 3.31
CA TRP A 51 -13.07 2.46 2.30
C TRP A 51 -13.59 2.73 0.89
N ALA A 52 -14.89 2.58 0.66
CA ALA A 52 -15.51 2.87 -0.63
C ALA A 52 -15.21 4.32 -1.08
N ASN A 53 -15.27 5.27 -0.15
CA ASN A 53 -14.94 6.66 -0.44
C ASN A 53 -13.45 6.85 -0.77
N LEU A 54 -12.54 6.18 -0.06
CA LEU A 54 -11.10 6.21 -0.37
C LEU A 54 -10.80 5.61 -1.76
N THR A 55 -11.45 4.51 -2.12
CA THR A 55 -11.25 3.86 -3.44
C THR A 55 -11.76 4.68 -4.62
N THR A 56 -12.64 5.66 -4.40
CA THR A 56 -13.16 6.53 -5.47
C THR A 56 -12.50 7.91 -5.51
N THR A 57 -12.00 8.40 -4.37
CA THR A 57 -11.48 9.77 -4.24
C THR A 57 -9.98 9.85 -4.00
N THR A 58 -9.34 8.76 -3.57
CA THR A 58 -7.94 8.76 -3.13
C THR A 58 -7.08 7.78 -3.92
N LEU A 59 -7.59 6.57 -4.18
CA LEU A 59 -6.88 5.54 -4.94
C LEU A 59 -7.39 5.50 -6.38
N GLN A 60 -6.61 5.97 -7.34
CA GLN A 60 -6.99 5.94 -8.75
C GLN A 60 -6.37 4.73 -9.43
N HIS A 61 -7.21 3.85 -9.96
CA HIS A 61 -6.78 2.78 -10.86
C HIS A 61 -7.73 2.73 -12.06
N ASP A 62 -7.26 2.24 -13.21
CA ASP A 62 -8.04 2.28 -14.45
C ASP A 62 -9.18 1.25 -14.50
N GLY A 63 -9.34 0.46 -13.43
CA GLY A 63 -10.41 -0.53 -13.26
C GLY A 63 -10.37 -1.72 -14.24
N LYS A 64 -9.39 -1.78 -15.13
CA LYS A 64 -9.35 -2.77 -16.21
C LYS A 64 -8.66 -4.07 -15.80
N ASP A 65 -7.71 -3.99 -14.88
CA ASP A 65 -7.01 -5.18 -14.40
C ASP A 65 -7.72 -5.78 -13.17
N PRO A 66 -8.28 -7.00 -13.28
CA PRO A 66 -8.99 -7.64 -12.18
C PRO A 66 -8.07 -7.93 -10.98
N ARG A 67 -6.75 -8.04 -11.19
CA ARG A 67 -5.78 -8.27 -10.11
C ARG A 67 -5.64 -7.06 -9.20
N LEU A 68 -5.69 -5.84 -9.76
CA LEU A 68 -5.69 -4.60 -8.98
C LEU A 68 -6.98 -4.46 -8.18
N ALA A 69 -8.14 -4.72 -8.81
CA ALA A 69 -9.43 -4.67 -8.13
C ALA A 69 -9.47 -5.67 -6.95
N GLN A 70 -8.91 -6.87 -7.14
CA GLN A 70 -8.79 -7.86 -6.08
C GLN A 70 -7.86 -7.41 -4.94
N ALA A 71 -6.67 -6.89 -5.25
CA ALA A 71 -5.74 -6.40 -4.23
C ALA A 71 -6.35 -5.25 -3.40
N ILE A 72 -7.03 -4.30 -4.06
CA ILE A 72 -7.75 -3.20 -3.39
C ILE A 72 -8.88 -3.77 -2.51
N THR A 73 -9.61 -4.77 -2.99
CA THR A 73 -10.64 -5.44 -2.19
C THR A 73 -10.04 -6.11 -0.95
N HIS A 74 -8.89 -6.78 -1.08
CA HIS A 74 -8.23 -7.41 0.06
C HIS A 74 -7.66 -6.38 1.06
N LEU A 75 -7.18 -5.22 0.59
CA LEU A 75 -6.73 -4.14 1.48
C LEU A 75 -7.84 -3.59 2.39
N PHE A 76 -9.12 -3.79 2.06
CA PHE A 76 -10.20 -3.48 2.99
C PHE A 76 -10.08 -4.27 4.30
N LEU A 77 -9.64 -5.54 4.25
CA LEU A 77 -9.46 -6.36 5.46
C LEU A 77 -8.45 -5.71 6.40
N ILE A 78 -7.37 -5.19 5.82
CA ILE A 78 -6.36 -4.43 6.55
C ILE A 78 -6.96 -3.12 7.06
N PHE A 79 -7.67 -2.37 6.22
CA PHE A 79 -8.29 -1.10 6.62
C PHE A 79 -9.30 -1.25 7.77
N ALA A 80 -10.06 -2.35 7.79
CA ALA A 80 -11.04 -2.64 8.82
C ALA A 80 -10.37 -2.85 10.19
N ASP A 81 -9.26 -3.59 10.23
CA ASP A 81 -8.69 -4.08 11.48
C ASP A 81 -7.38 -3.36 11.91
N SER A 82 -6.64 -2.75 10.97
CA SER A 82 -5.40 -2.03 11.23
C SER A 82 -5.62 -0.52 11.44
N PRO A 83 -5.54 0.01 12.68
CA PRO A 83 -5.45 1.46 12.91
C PRO A 83 -4.26 2.11 12.22
N THR A 84 -3.13 1.41 12.12
CA THR A 84 -1.91 1.95 11.49
C THR A 84 -2.14 2.16 9.99
N PHE A 85 -2.77 1.21 9.29
CA PHE A 85 -3.09 1.38 7.87
C PHE A 85 -4.11 2.49 7.63
N ARG A 86 -5.09 2.65 8.51
CA ARG A 86 -6.02 3.79 8.43
C ARG A 86 -5.32 5.13 8.56
N GLN A 87 -4.31 5.23 9.42
CA GLN A 87 -3.52 6.45 9.55
C GLN A 87 -2.73 6.75 8.26
N THR A 88 -2.15 5.73 7.65
CA THR A 88 -1.49 5.84 6.33
C THR A 88 -2.46 6.34 5.26
N MET A 89 -3.65 5.74 5.17
CA MET A 89 -4.68 6.18 4.22
C MET A 89 -5.15 7.61 4.47
N ALA A 90 -5.27 8.03 5.73
CA ALA A 90 -5.61 9.41 6.09
C ALA A 90 -4.51 10.40 5.65
N THR A 91 -3.23 10.04 5.78
CA THR A 91 -2.11 10.83 5.28
C THR A 91 -2.16 10.95 3.76
N ILE A 92 -2.36 9.84 3.04
CA ILE A 92 -2.48 9.85 1.58
C ILE A 92 -3.64 10.74 1.14
N GLN A 93 -4.82 10.58 1.76
CA GLN A 93 -5.99 11.40 1.45
C GLN A 93 -5.71 12.90 1.64
N LYS A 94 -4.99 13.28 2.69
CA LYS A 94 -4.61 14.67 2.96
C LYS A 94 -3.61 15.21 1.93
N GLU A 95 -2.67 14.40 1.48
CA GLU A 95 -1.59 14.79 0.56
C GLU A 95 -1.99 14.73 -0.91
N GLY A 96 -3.09 14.05 -1.22
CA GLY A 96 -3.66 13.95 -2.54
C GLY A 96 -3.60 12.55 -3.12
N MET A 97 -4.33 12.39 -4.23
CA MET A 97 -4.57 11.12 -4.90
C MET A 97 -3.28 10.36 -5.23
N VAL A 98 -3.39 9.04 -5.23
CA VAL A 98 -2.34 8.11 -5.65
C VAL A 98 -2.87 7.24 -6.79
N GLY A 99 -2.17 7.28 -7.92
CA GLY A 99 -2.40 6.36 -9.03
C GLY A 99 -1.91 4.95 -8.67
N ILE A 100 -2.55 3.91 -9.20
CA ILE A 100 -2.12 2.52 -9.06
C ILE A 100 -2.25 1.86 -10.43
N ARG A 101 -1.16 1.28 -10.92
CA ARG A 101 -1.15 0.52 -12.17
C ARG A 101 -0.23 -0.70 -12.10
N ILE A 102 -0.42 -1.59 -13.06
CA ILE A 102 0.50 -2.70 -13.33
C ILE A 102 1.37 -2.33 -14.53
N ASP A 103 2.67 -2.63 -14.42
CA ASP A 103 3.65 -2.45 -15.49
C ASP A 103 4.39 -3.78 -15.75
N PRO A 104 4.35 -4.32 -16.97
CA PRO A 104 5.08 -5.54 -17.31
C PRO A 104 6.60 -5.35 -17.31
N GLU A 105 7.11 -4.13 -17.41
CA GLU A 105 8.55 -3.83 -17.42
C GLU A 105 9.14 -3.65 -16.02
N VAL A 106 8.29 -3.55 -14.99
CA VAL A 106 8.71 -3.44 -13.59
C VAL A 106 8.86 -4.84 -12.98
N ALA A 107 10.04 -5.13 -12.43
CA ALA A 107 10.35 -6.44 -11.85
C ALA A 107 9.61 -6.69 -10.52
N THR A 108 9.48 -5.66 -9.69
CA THR A 108 8.92 -5.75 -8.32
C THR A 108 7.76 -4.77 -8.15
N ALA A 109 7.99 -3.63 -7.51
CA ALA A 109 7.09 -2.49 -7.42
C ALA A 109 7.90 -1.25 -6.99
N HIS A 110 7.31 -0.08 -7.13
CA HIS A 110 7.81 1.15 -6.51
C HIS A 110 6.71 2.22 -6.47
N PHE A 111 6.84 3.15 -5.53
CA PHE A 111 6.16 4.43 -5.57
C PHE A 111 6.96 5.43 -6.42
N ASN A 112 6.32 6.01 -7.43
CA ASN A 112 6.82 7.10 -8.26
C ASN A 112 6.34 8.45 -7.69
N PRO A 113 7.21 9.22 -7.01
CA PRO A 113 6.81 10.48 -6.39
C PRO A 113 6.54 11.60 -7.41
N GLN A 114 7.05 11.52 -8.64
CA GLN A 114 6.82 12.54 -9.67
C GLN A 114 5.38 12.51 -10.17
N GLN A 115 4.79 11.31 -10.28
CA GLN A 115 3.41 11.11 -10.74
C GLN A 115 2.45 10.79 -9.57
N ARG A 116 2.97 10.62 -8.35
CA ARG A 116 2.27 10.06 -7.19
C ARG A 116 1.52 8.78 -7.57
N GLU A 117 2.29 7.79 -8.02
CA GLU A 117 1.75 6.54 -8.54
C GLU A 117 2.47 5.34 -7.94
N VAL A 118 1.72 4.33 -7.50
CA VAL A 118 2.24 2.99 -7.23
C VAL A 118 2.26 2.20 -8.52
N VAL A 119 3.44 1.71 -8.88
CA VAL A 119 3.64 0.86 -10.05
C VAL A 119 3.95 -0.55 -9.57
N LEU A 120 3.04 -1.49 -9.80
CA LEU A 120 3.24 -2.90 -9.49
C LEU A 120 3.78 -3.65 -10.71
N GLY A 121 4.79 -4.47 -10.53
CA GLY A 121 5.27 -5.39 -11.54
C GLY A 121 4.25 -6.48 -11.86
N GLU A 122 4.16 -6.89 -13.12
CA GLU A 122 3.18 -7.90 -13.54
C GLU A 122 3.34 -9.22 -12.77
N MET A 123 4.57 -9.64 -12.48
CA MET A 123 4.85 -10.87 -11.74
C MET A 123 4.34 -10.80 -10.30
N ILE A 124 4.51 -9.65 -9.64
CA ILE A 124 4.02 -9.42 -8.27
C ILE A 124 2.48 -9.45 -8.24
N ALA A 125 1.84 -8.84 -9.25
CA ALA A 125 0.39 -8.77 -9.33
C ALA A 125 -0.31 -10.13 -9.52
N ARG A 126 0.42 -11.20 -9.88
CA ARG A 126 -0.16 -12.54 -10.10
C ARG A 126 -0.54 -13.27 -8.82
N ASP A 127 0.16 -13.01 -7.72
CA ASP A 127 -0.14 -13.61 -6.43
C ASP A 127 -0.95 -12.62 -5.56
N PRO A 128 -2.21 -12.91 -5.21
CA PRO A 128 -3.06 -11.95 -4.51
C PRO A 128 -2.56 -11.53 -3.12
N THR A 129 -1.83 -12.40 -2.41
CA THR A 129 -1.30 -12.09 -1.08
C THR A 129 -0.07 -11.18 -1.17
N THR A 130 0.81 -11.47 -2.13
CA THR A 130 2.00 -10.69 -2.44
C THR A 130 1.61 -9.32 -3.00
N ALA A 131 0.68 -9.29 -3.94
CA ALA A 131 0.18 -8.05 -4.53
C ALA A 131 -0.43 -7.12 -3.46
N MET A 132 -1.21 -7.67 -2.53
CA MET A 132 -1.77 -6.91 -1.41
C MET A 132 -0.67 -6.34 -0.50
N GLY A 133 0.27 -7.18 -0.06
CA GLY A 133 1.35 -6.75 0.85
C GLY A 133 2.26 -5.69 0.21
N VAL A 134 2.67 -5.90 -1.04
CA VAL A 134 3.50 -4.95 -1.79
C VAL A 134 2.74 -3.65 -2.07
N LEU A 135 1.46 -3.72 -2.44
CA LEU A 135 0.65 -2.50 -2.60
C LEU A 135 0.53 -1.72 -1.28
N ALA A 136 0.33 -2.40 -0.15
CA ALA A 136 0.32 -1.74 1.16
C ALA A 136 1.65 -1.06 1.48
N PHE A 137 2.78 -1.69 1.12
CA PHE A 137 4.12 -1.13 1.28
C PHE A 137 4.29 0.15 0.47
N GLU A 138 3.94 0.12 -0.82
CA GLU A 138 4.10 1.30 -1.67
C GLU A 138 3.11 2.42 -1.34
N LEU A 139 1.93 2.10 -0.81
CA LEU A 139 1.03 3.10 -0.23
C LEU A 139 1.63 3.72 1.04
N SER A 140 2.36 2.94 1.86
CA SER A 140 3.14 3.51 2.97
C SER A 140 4.23 4.45 2.45
N ASN A 141 4.96 4.08 1.40
CA ASN A 141 5.93 4.96 0.75
C ASN A 141 5.25 6.26 0.24
N ALA A 142 4.06 6.15 -0.35
CA ALA A 142 3.28 7.32 -0.78
C ALA A 142 2.90 8.23 0.39
N SER A 143 2.62 7.68 1.58
CA SER A 143 2.36 8.45 2.80
C SER A 143 3.60 9.10 3.43
N LEU A 144 4.80 8.72 2.96
CA LEU A 144 6.09 9.24 3.41
C LEU A 144 6.77 10.11 2.35
N ASP A 145 6.08 10.45 1.24
CA ASP A 145 6.61 11.25 0.12
C ASP A 145 7.29 12.55 0.59
N LEU A 146 6.71 13.25 1.56
CA LEU A 146 7.31 14.45 2.15
C LEU A 146 8.62 14.18 2.91
N ALA A 147 8.72 13.04 3.61
CA ALA A 147 9.94 12.66 4.32
C ALA A 147 11.07 12.29 3.34
N PHE A 148 10.75 11.64 2.22
CA PHE A 148 11.71 11.37 1.15
C PHE A 148 12.21 12.68 0.51
N LYS A 149 11.30 13.61 0.19
CA LYS A 149 11.66 14.95 -0.33
C LYS A 149 12.56 15.72 0.62
N GLU A 150 12.31 15.60 1.92
CA GLU A 150 13.13 16.22 2.96
C GLU A 150 14.55 15.63 3.01
N CYS A 151 14.73 14.33 2.77
CA CYS A 151 16.05 13.71 2.62
C CYS A 151 16.81 14.29 1.42
N GLU A 152 16.15 14.39 0.26
CA GLU A 152 16.77 14.99 -0.93
C GLU A 152 17.17 16.45 -0.70
N ARG A 153 16.29 17.24 -0.06
CA ARG A 153 16.56 18.64 0.28
C ARG A 153 17.75 18.78 1.23
N ASN A 154 17.81 17.97 2.27
CA ASN A 154 18.90 18.00 3.24
C ASN A 154 20.22 17.54 2.62
N ALA A 155 20.19 16.54 1.73
CA ALA A 155 21.36 16.11 0.99
C ALA A 155 21.93 17.23 0.10
N ALA A 156 21.06 17.98 -0.59
CA ALA A 156 21.50 19.11 -1.41
C ALA A 156 22.14 20.24 -0.57
N ILE A 157 21.57 20.55 0.60
CA ILE A 157 22.10 21.60 1.49
C ILE A 157 23.43 21.19 2.12
N ALA A 158 23.52 19.94 2.60
CA ALA A 158 24.70 19.42 3.27
C ALA A 158 25.77 18.88 2.31
N GLN A 159 25.50 18.86 1.00
CA GLN A 159 26.36 18.30 -0.04
C GLN A 159 26.74 16.84 0.23
N LEU A 160 25.74 16.04 0.62
CA LEU A 160 25.94 14.62 0.89
C LEU A 160 26.36 13.87 -0.37
N SER A 161 27.19 12.85 -0.19
CA SER A 161 27.52 11.89 -1.24
C SER A 161 26.29 11.07 -1.64
N PRO A 162 26.28 10.44 -2.84
CA PRO A 162 25.20 9.54 -3.24
C PRO A 162 24.92 8.43 -2.23
N ARG A 163 25.95 7.91 -1.56
CA ARG A 163 25.84 6.88 -0.51
C ARG A 163 25.09 7.42 0.71
N GLU A 164 25.48 8.58 1.22
CA GLU A 164 24.86 9.18 2.42
C GLU A 164 23.39 9.53 2.19
N LEU A 165 23.03 9.99 0.98
CA LEU A 165 21.62 10.16 0.63
C LEU A 165 20.89 8.81 0.57
N ALA A 166 21.46 7.80 -0.08
CA ALA A 166 20.82 6.48 -0.19
C ALA A 166 20.54 5.87 1.20
N GLU A 167 21.48 5.97 2.13
CA GLU A 167 21.28 5.56 3.53
C GLU A 167 20.19 6.38 4.23
N SER A 168 20.10 7.69 3.96
CA SER A 168 19.05 8.54 4.53
C SER A 168 17.66 8.16 4.01
N ILE A 169 17.55 7.85 2.72
CA ILE A 169 16.31 7.36 2.10
C ILE A 169 15.91 6.01 2.71
N GLU A 170 16.86 5.08 2.84
CA GLU A 170 16.63 3.77 3.43
C GLU A 170 16.10 3.85 4.88
N ARG A 171 16.63 4.79 5.67
CA ARG A 171 16.13 5.05 7.03
C ARG A 171 14.68 5.53 7.03
N VAL A 172 14.28 6.32 6.03
CA VAL A 172 12.86 6.70 5.87
C VAL A 172 12.02 5.51 5.40
N GLU A 173 12.47 4.74 4.40
CA GLU A 173 11.78 3.57 3.86
C GLU A 173 11.60 2.45 4.90
N TYR A 174 12.49 2.36 5.90
CA TYR A 174 12.30 1.47 7.04
C TYR A 174 10.98 1.76 7.81
N ASN A 175 10.48 3.01 7.80
CA ASN A 175 9.16 3.29 8.36
C ASN A 175 8.04 2.60 7.57
N SER A 176 8.18 2.44 6.25
CA SER A 176 7.26 1.60 5.46
C SER A 176 7.34 0.14 5.84
N THR A 177 8.56 -0.39 6.05
CA THR A 177 8.75 -1.75 6.57
C THR A 177 8.03 -1.94 7.91
N ARG A 178 8.22 -1.02 8.86
CA ARG A 178 7.54 -1.06 10.17
C ARG A 178 6.04 -0.96 10.06
N ASN A 179 5.56 -0.07 9.18
CA ASN A 179 4.14 0.14 8.96
C ASN A 179 3.49 -1.15 8.44
N VAL A 180 4.04 -1.80 7.40
CA VAL A 180 3.46 -3.03 6.85
C VAL A 180 3.50 -4.21 7.82
N GLN A 181 4.55 -4.31 8.64
CA GLN A 181 4.61 -5.29 9.73
C GLN A 181 3.46 -5.05 10.72
N ALA A 182 3.22 -3.80 11.11
CA ALA A 182 2.11 -3.44 11.99
C ALA A 182 0.74 -3.72 11.34
N TYR A 183 0.56 -3.37 10.06
CA TYR A 183 -0.68 -3.64 9.32
C TYR A 183 -1.06 -5.12 9.39
N TYR A 184 -0.08 -5.98 9.12
CA TYR A 184 -0.25 -7.42 9.16
C TYR A 184 -0.54 -7.91 10.57
N MET A 185 0.27 -7.52 11.57
CA MET A 185 0.08 -7.99 12.94
C MET A 185 -1.28 -7.57 13.51
N GLU A 186 -1.74 -6.36 13.20
CA GLU A 186 -3.05 -5.86 13.62
C GLU A 186 -4.22 -6.58 12.93
N ALA A 187 -4.06 -7.02 11.67
CA ALA A 187 -5.09 -7.70 10.88
C ALA A 187 -4.94 -9.23 10.79
N HIS A 188 -3.93 -9.81 11.44
CA HIS A 188 -3.49 -11.20 11.23
C HIS A 188 -4.59 -12.23 11.48
N GLU A 189 -5.40 -12.05 12.53
CA GLU A 189 -6.51 -12.97 12.82
C GLU A 189 -7.54 -12.98 11.68
N THR A 190 -7.84 -11.83 11.08
CA THR A 190 -8.75 -11.73 9.95
C THR A 190 -8.15 -12.35 8.70
N LEU A 191 -6.88 -12.06 8.39
CA LEU A 191 -6.18 -12.64 7.24
C LEU A 191 -6.11 -14.18 7.33
N SER A 192 -5.80 -14.70 8.51
CA SER A 192 -5.79 -16.15 8.80
C SER A 192 -7.14 -16.80 8.56
N ARG A 193 -8.21 -16.19 9.08
CA ARG A 193 -9.57 -16.70 8.97
C ARG A 193 -10.07 -16.77 7.53
N VAL A 194 -9.63 -15.87 6.65
CA VAL A 194 -10.05 -15.85 5.24
C VAL A 194 -9.06 -16.53 4.29
N GLY A 195 -7.98 -17.12 4.82
CA GLY A 195 -6.99 -17.84 4.00
C GLY A 195 -6.08 -16.93 3.16
N LEU A 196 -5.85 -15.69 3.61
CA LEU A 196 -4.94 -14.72 2.97
C LEU A 196 -3.68 -14.45 3.80
N ASP A 197 -3.42 -15.29 4.80
CA ASP A 197 -2.26 -15.18 5.69
C ASP A 197 -0.97 -15.57 4.98
N ASN A 198 -0.04 -14.61 4.89
CA ASN A 198 1.28 -14.81 4.31
C ASN A 198 2.28 -13.81 4.92
N PRO A 199 2.93 -14.14 6.05
CA PRO A 199 3.79 -13.19 6.77
C PRO A 199 4.93 -12.61 5.92
N TYR A 200 5.44 -13.37 4.95
CA TYR A 200 6.55 -12.94 4.10
C TYR A 200 6.20 -11.75 3.20
N ALA A 201 4.93 -11.63 2.77
CA ALA A 201 4.45 -10.49 1.99
C ALA A 201 4.42 -9.17 2.79
N TRP A 202 4.60 -9.24 4.11
CA TRP A 202 4.46 -8.11 5.04
C TRP A 202 5.74 -7.82 5.84
N HIS A 203 6.88 -8.28 5.34
CA HIS A 203 8.18 -8.16 6.04
C HIS A 203 8.16 -8.78 7.45
N CYS A 204 7.35 -9.84 7.63
CA CYS A 204 7.34 -10.68 8.81
C CYS A 204 7.94 -12.05 8.48
N MET A 205 8.36 -12.76 9.51
CA MET A 205 8.87 -14.12 9.44
C MET A 205 8.19 -15.01 10.47
N VAL A 206 8.15 -16.31 10.20
CA VAL A 206 7.72 -17.32 11.17
C VAL A 206 8.95 -17.92 11.83
N THR A 207 9.01 -17.86 13.16
CA THR A 207 10.10 -18.44 13.95
C THR A 207 9.98 -19.97 13.98
N ALA A 208 11.04 -20.65 14.43
CA ALA A 208 11.01 -22.10 14.61
C ALA A 208 9.92 -22.58 15.59
N GLN A 209 9.47 -21.70 16.49
CA GLN A 209 8.40 -21.95 17.45
C GLN A 209 7.00 -21.66 16.87
N GLY A 210 6.92 -21.21 15.62
CA GLY A 210 5.66 -20.86 14.96
C GLY A 210 5.14 -19.47 15.31
N HIS A 211 5.93 -18.63 15.98
CA HIS A 211 5.55 -17.23 16.25
C HIS A 211 5.83 -16.36 15.03
N ILE A 212 5.00 -15.35 14.82
CA ILE A 212 5.24 -14.35 13.78
C ILE A 212 5.96 -13.16 14.38
N GLU A 213 7.08 -12.77 13.77
CA GLU A 213 7.93 -11.67 14.22
C GLU A 213 8.37 -10.79 13.04
N PRO A 214 8.78 -9.53 13.26
CA PRO A 214 9.37 -8.69 12.23
C PRO A 214 10.64 -9.35 11.65
N SER A 215 10.77 -9.35 10.33
CA SER A 215 11.98 -9.84 9.63
C SER A 215 13.16 -8.87 9.71
N THR A 216 12.86 -7.57 9.84
CA THR A 216 13.84 -6.49 10.08
C THR A 216 13.36 -5.71 11.30
N ARG A 217 14.24 -5.46 12.28
CA ARG A 217 13.88 -4.96 13.62
C ARG A 217 14.44 -3.58 13.94
N SER A 218 15.37 -3.06 13.14
CA SER A 218 15.91 -1.72 13.32
C SER A 218 16.26 -1.03 11.99
N GLU A 219 16.39 0.29 12.04
CA GLU A 219 16.90 1.09 10.92
C GLU A 219 18.29 0.64 10.50
N ASP A 220 19.19 0.40 11.46
CA ASP A 220 20.56 0.00 11.16
C ASP A 220 20.62 -1.40 10.53
N GLU A 221 19.71 -2.30 10.91
CA GLU A 221 19.57 -3.60 10.25
C GLU A 221 19.04 -3.45 8.82
N ALA A 222 18.06 -2.58 8.60
CA ALA A 222 17.54 -2.28 7.26
C ALA A 222 18.66 -1.74 6.34
N VAL A 223 19.41 -0.74 6.82
CA VAL A 223 20.54 -0.17 6.09
C VAL A 223 21.61 -1.23 5.79
N ALA A 224 21.97 -2.05 6.79
CA ALA A 224 22.96 -3.12 6.60
C ALA A 224 22.50 -4.17 5.58
N ASN A 225 21.22 -4.55 5.60
CA ASN A 225 20.64 -5.48 4.64
C ASN A 225 20.62 -4.89 3.22
N SER A 226 20.21 -3.63 3.09
CA SER A 226 20.16 -2.93 1.80
C SER A 226 21.55 -2.68 1.20
N LEU A 227 22.58 -2.53 2.05
CA LEU A 227 23.98 -2.58 1.64
C LEU A 227 24.37 -3.96 1.10
N ALA A 228 24.04 -5.03 1.84
CA ALA A 228 24.43 -6.40 1.50
C ALA A 228 23.76 -6.93 0.22
N THR A 229 22.52 -6.49 -0.06
CA THR A 229 21.75 -6.89 -1.24
C THR A 229 21.96 -5.99 -2.46
N GLY A 230 22.65 -4.86 -2.29
CA GLY A 230 22.86 -3.87 -3.34
C GLY A 230 21.63 -3.00 -3.64
N HIS A 231 20.58 -3.04 -2.79
CA HIS A 231 19.37 -2.21 -2.91
C HIS A 231 19.70 -0.71 -2.99
N LEU A 232 20.67 -0.26 -2.19
CA LEU A 232 21.11 1.16 -2.20
C LEU A 232 21.67 1.62 -3.55
N GLY A 233 22.16 0.69 -4.39
CA GLY A 233 22.71 1.00 -5.69
C GLY A 233 21.72 1.70 -6.63
N TRP A 234 20.41 1.46 -6.46
CA TRP A 234 19.39 2.16 -7.23
C TRP A 234 19.33 3.65 -6.85
N TYR A 235 19.23 3.97 -5.55
CA TYR A 235 19.19 5.34 -5.05
C TYR A 235 20.45 6.12 -5.44
N GLU A 236 21.62 5.48 -5.30
CA GLU A 236 22.91 6.07 -5.69
C GLU A 236 22.95 6.45 -7.17
N GLN A 237 22.49 5.56 -8.06
CA GLN A 237 22.46 5.83 -9.50
C GLN A 237 21.49 6.94 -9.87
N GLN A 238 20.31 6.99 -9.23
CA GLN A 238 19.32 8.03 -9.50
C GLN A 238 19.84 9.41 -9.08
N TYR A 239 20.50 9.50 -7.92
CA TYR A 239 21.06 10.76 -7.45
C TYR A 239 22.27 11.22 -8.29
N ALA A 240 23.16 10.29 -8.67
CA ALA A 240 24.29 10.61 -9.53
C ALA A 240 23.84 11.19 -10.88
N LYS A 241 22.78 10.62 -11.49
CA LYS A 241 22.22 11.12 -12.76
C LYS A 241 21.64 12.53 -12.68
N ARG A 242 21.18 12.98 -11.51
CA ARG A 242 20.54 14.30 -11.32
C ARG A 242 21.52 15.42 -11.01
N ASN A 243 22.74 15.09 -10.57
CA ASN A 243 23.75 16.07 -10.14
C ASN A 243 25.02 16.09 -11.03
N MET A 244 24.98 15.41 -12.19
CA MET A 244 25.91 15.62 -13.30
C MET A 244 25.30 16.58 -14.31
#